data_AF-A0AAP6ZNZ4-F1
#
_entry.id   AF-A0AAP6ZNZ4-F1
#
_cell.length_a   1.000
_cell.length_b   1.000
_cell.length_c   1.000
_cell.angle_alpha   90.00
_cell.angle_beta   90.00
_cell.angle_gamma   90.00
#
_symmetry.space_group_name_H-M   'P 1'
#
loop_
_entity.id
_entity.type
_entity.pdbx_description
1 polymer ?
#
loop_
_entity_poly.entity_id
_entity_poly.type
_entity_poly.pdbx_seq_one_letter_code
_entity_poly.pdbx_strand_id
1 'polypeptide(L)'
;MVGHKQTEMNDVNGFYGSFVTVEKYAELTGFSIAAVRMQVKRGQLPLLKRETSSDARRVLINMRAIDQLAEEQAAKYQDWKAAM
;
A
#
# COMPACT_ATOMS: atom_id res chain seq x y z
N MET A 1 -18.02 20.07 -12.19
CA MET A 1 -18.01 19.21 -10.99
C MET A 1 -17.50 17.85 -11.45
N VAL A 2 -16.19 17.58 -11.31
CA VAL A 2 -15.61 16.30 -11.72
C VAL A 2 -15.99 15.27 -10.66
N GLY A 3 -16.90 14.37 -11.01
CA GLY A 3 -17.32 13.26 -10.17
C GLY A 3 -16.17 12.29 -9.99
N HIS A 4 -15.56 12.30 -8.82
CA HIS A 4 -14.69 11.21 -8.39
C HIS A 4 -15.55 9.97 -8.24
N LYS A 5 -15.45 9.06 -9.22
CA LYS A 5 -16.06 7.74 -9.17
C LYS A 5 -15.44 7.02 -7.97
N GLN A 6 -16.24 6.90 -6.91
CA GLN A 6 -15.92 6.16 -5.71
C GLN A 6 -15.66 4.72 -6.15
N THR A 7 -14.40 4.33 -6.24
CA THR A 7 -14.02 2.94 -6.46
C THR A 7 -14.42 2.20 -5.20
N GLU A 8 -15.58 1.53 -5.26
CA GLU A 8 -15.97 0.50 -4.31
C GLU A 8 -14.78 -0.44 -4.13
N MET A 9 -14.14 -0.34 -2.95
CA MET A 9 -13.15 -1.28 -2.47
C MET A 9 -13.87 -2.62 -2.37
N ASN A 10 -13.78 -3.40 -3.46
CA ASN A 10 -14.29 -4.74 -3.50
C ASN A 10 -13.56 -5.53 -2.43
N ASP A 11 -14.36 -6.21 -1.62
CA ASP A 11 -14.01 -7.28 -0.70
C ASP A 11 -13.30 -8.39 -1.49
N VAL A 12 -12.04 -8.17 -1.88
CA VAL A 12 -11.21 -9.20 -2.49
C VAL A 12 -10.48 -9.87 -1.34
N ASN A 13 -11.21 -10.80 -0.72
CA ASN A 13 -10.71 -11.83 0.18
C ASN A 13 -9.78 -12.79 -0.60
N GLY A 14 -8.70 -12.25 -1.15
CA GLY A 14 -7.60 -12.99 -1.75
C GLY A 14 -6.42 -12.78 -0.83
N PHE A 15 -6.00 -13.84 -0.14
CA PHE A 15 -4.70 -13.89 0.52
C PHE A 15 -3.61 -13.60 -0.53
N TYR A 16 -3.29 -12.32 -0.73
CA TYR A 16 -2.12 -11.95 -1.49
C TYR A 16 -0.93 -12.53 -0.73
N GLY A 17 0.01 -13.14 -1.46
CA GLY A 17 1.29 -13.49 -0.85
C GLY A 17 1.83 -12.26 -0.13
N SER A 18 2.51 -12.43 1.00
CA SER A 18 2.98 -11.32 1.86
C SER A 18 3.78 -10.24 1.11
N PHE A 19 4.21 -10.53 -0.12
CA PHE A 19 4.96 -9.65 -1.00
C PHE A 19 4.30 -9.55 -2.38
N VAL A 20 4.07 -8.33 -2.85
CA VAL A 20 3.45 -8.05 -4.16
C VAL A 20 4.34 -7.16 -5.03
N THR A 21 4.19 -7.25 -6.35
CA THR A 21 4.86 -6.32 -7.27
C THR A 21 4.22 -4.94 -7.24
N VAL A 22 4.92 -3.95 -7.78
CA VAL A 22 4.41 -2.58 -7.96
C VAL A 22 3.13 -2.55 -8.78
N GLU A 23 3.06 -3.34 -9.85
CA GLU A 23 1.87 -3.44 -10.72
C GLU A 23 0.67 -3.99 -9.97
N LYS A 24 0.88 -5.06 -9.17
CA LYS A 24 -0.20 -5.63 -8.38
C LYS A 24 -0.64 -4.66 -7.28
N TYR A 25 0.30 -4.02 -6.59
CA TYR A 25 -0.03 -3.01 -5.58
C TYR A 25 -0.84 -1.83 -6.15
N ALA A 26 -0.48 -1.37 -7.36
CA ALA A 26 -1.22 -0.34 -8.07
C ALA A 26 -2.66 -0.77 -8.37
N GLU A 27 -2.86 -2.02 -8.82
CA GLU A 27 -4.19 -2.60 -9.04
C GLU A 27 -5.02 -2.64 -7.76
N LEU A 28 -4.43 -3.06 -6.63
CA LEU A 28 -5.13 -3.20 -5.34
C LEU A 28 -5.51 -1.86 -4.72
N THR A 29 -4.64 -0.87 -4.83
CA THR A 29 -4.84 0.44 -4.21
C THR A 29 -5.60 1.43 -5.10
N GLY A 30 -5.76 1.10 -6.39
CA GLY A 30 -6.31 2.03 -7.39
C GLY A 30 -5.36 3.16 -7.77
N PHE A 31 -4.10 3.15 -7.31
CA PHE A 31 -3.10 4.14 -7.70
C PHE A 31 -2.50 3.84 -9.08
N SER A 32 -2.10 4.89 -9.80
CA SER A 32 -1.31 4.71 -11.01
C SER A 32 0.05 4.08 -10.69
N ILE A 33 0.54 3.20 -11.57
CA ILE A 33 1.86 2.56 -11.44
C ILE A 33 2.98 3.60 -11.19
N ALA A 34 2.93 4.75 -11.87
CA ALA A 34 3.89 5.83 -11.68
C ALA A 34 3.89 6.41 -10.26
N ALA A 35 2.71 6.57 -9.64
CA ALA A 35 2.57 7.05 -8.28
C ALA A 35 3.17 6.05 -7.28
N VAL A 36 2.89 4.75 -7.46
CA VAL A 36 3.46 3.69 -6.62
C VAL A 36 4.99 3.67 -6.76
N ARG A 37 5.54 3.77 -7.98
CA ARG A 37 7.00 3.86 -8.19
C ARG A 37 7.62 5.07 -7.48
N MET A 38 6.90 6.19 -7.42
CA MET A 38 7.35 7.37 -6.70
C MET A 38 7.35 7.14 -5.18
N GLN A 39 6.34 6.48 -4.62
CA GLN A 39 6.28 6.10 -3.20
C GLN A 39 7.41 5.15 -2.82
N VAL A 40 7.69 4.16 -3.68
CA VAL A 40 8.85 3.26 -3.55
C VAL A 40 10.16 4.06 -3.51
N LYS A 41 10.36 4.97 -4.48
CA LYS A 41 11.57 5.81 -4.54
C LYS A 41 11.73 6.71 -3.32
N ARG A 42 10.63 7.17 -2.73
CA ARG A 42 10.60 8.00 -1.52
C ARG A 42 10.74 7.20 -0.22
N GLY A 43 10.78 5.87 -0.28
CA GLY A 43 10.89 5.02 0.91
C GLY A 43 9.61 4.98 1.75
N GLN A 44 8.45 5.29 1.16
CA GLN A 44 7.17 5.36 1.87
C GLN A 44 6.45 4.02 1.97
N LEU A 45 6.95 3.00 1.26
CA LEU A 45 6.39 1.66 1.29
C LEU A 45 7.40 0.68 1.89
N PRO A 46 6.97 -0.26 2.74
CA PRO A 46 7.84 -1.32 3.22
C PRO A 46 8.17 -2.28 2.08
N LEU A 47 9.47 -2.45 1.81
CA LEU A 47 9.96 -3.25 0.68
C LEU A 47 10.75 -4.45 1.18
N LEU A 48 10.64 -5.57 0.48
CA LEU A 48 11.60 -6.66 0.61
C LEU A 48 12.84 -6.33 -0.22
N LYS A 49 13.91 -5.88 0.43
CA LYS A 49 15.21 -5.70 -0.22
C LYS A 49 15.86 -7.07 -0.42
N ARG A 50 16.05 -7.49 -1.68
CA ARG A 50 17.06 -8.53 -1.97
C ARG A 50 18.43 -7.87 -1.97
N GLU A 51 19.39 -8.49 -1.31
CA GLU A 51 20.75 -7.97 -1.04
C GLU A 51 21.56 -7.59 -2.30
N THR A 52 21.12 -7.96 -3.51
CA THR A 52 21.91 -7.83 -4.75
C THR A 52 21.17 -7.13 -5.90
N SER A 53 20.10 -6.36 -5.67
CA SER A 53 19.40 -5.70 -6.79
C SER A 53 19.06 -4.25 -6.55
N SER A 54 19.84 -3.36 -7.18
CA SER A 54 19.48 -1.97 -7.45
C SER A 54 18.38 -1.82 -8.53
N ASP A 55 17.88 -2.92 -9.08
CA ASP A 55 16.88 -2.92 -10.13
C ASP A 55 15.46 -2.77 -9.56
N ALA A 56 14.85 -1.62 -9.84
CA ALA A 56 13.51 -1.28 -9.38
C ALA A 56 12.41 -2.25 -9.88
N ARG A 57 12.67 -3.11 -10.87
CA ARG A 57 11.70 -4.12 -11.36
C ARG A 57 11.61 -5.34 -10.45
N ARG A 58 12.57 -5.54 -9.55
CA ARG A 58 12.58 -6.65 -8.57
C ARG A 58 12.14 -6.24 -7.17
N VAL A 59 11.62 -5.02 -7.02
CA VAL A 59 11.11 -4.50 -5.76
C VAL A 59 9.76 -5.16 -5.48
N LEU A 60 9.69 -5.86 -4.34
CA LEU A 60 8.45 -6.40 -3.82
C LEU A 60 8.02 -5.59 -2.59
N ILE A 61 6.74 -5.23 -2.55
CA ILE A 61 6.11 -4.47 -1.48
C ILE A 61 5.56 -5.46 -0.46
N ASN A 62 5.91 -5.28 0.82
CA ASN A 62 5.47 -6.14 1.91
C ASN A 62 4.09 -5.72 2.41
N MET A 63 3.05 -6.44 2.01
CA MET A 63 1.66 -6.13 2.37
C MET A 63 1.39 -6.29 3.86
N ARG A 64 2.04 -7.27 4.53
CA ARG A 64 1.86 -7.49 5.96
C ARG A 64 2.37 -6.33 6.80
N ALA A 65 3.49 -5.72 6.40
CA ALA A 65 4.02 -4.55 7.08
C ALA A 65 3.13 -3.30 6.88
N ILE A 66 2.43 -3.22 5.74
CA ILE A 66 1.45 -2.15 5.50
C ILE A 66 0.24 -2.29 6.41
N ASP A 67 -0.28 -3.51 6.55
CA ASP A 67 -1.42 -3.81 7.42
C ASP A 67 -1.11 -3.46 8.89
N GLN A 68 0.04 -3.91 9.39
CA GLN A 68 0.51 -3.56 10.74
C GLN A 68 0.63 -2.05 10.94
N LEU A 69 1.21 -1.33 9.97
CA LEU A 69 1.31 0.11 10.03
C LEU A 69 -0.07 0.77 10.07
N ALA A 70 -1.03 0.26 9.29
CA ALA A 70 -2.40 0.75 9.29
C ALA A 70 -3.10 0.53 10.64
N GLU A 71 -2.94 -0.64 11.26
CA GLU A 71 -3.44 -0.93 12.61
C GLU A 71 -2.83 0.02 13.66
N GLU A 72 -1.52 0.27 13.61
CA GLU A 72 -0.84 1.20 14.51
C GLU A 72 -1.34 2.64 14.34
N GLN A 73 -1.59 3.09 13.11
CA GLN A 73 -2.15 4.42 12.84
C GLN A 73 -3.61 4.48 13.30
N ALA A 74 -4.41 3.47 13.00
CA ALA A 74 -5.82 3.42 13.42
C ALA A 74 -5.94 3.50 14.94
N ALA A 75 -5.09 2.80 15.69
CA ALA A 75 -5.04 2.86 17.15
C ALA A 75 -4.71 4.28 17.67
N LYS A 76 -3.79 4.99 17.01
CA LYS A 76 -3.38 6.36 17.39
C LYS A 76 -4.44 7.42 17.06
N TYR A 77 -5.25 7.20 16.04
CA TYR A 77 -6.29 8.13 15.60
C TYR A 77 -7.69 7.73 16.06
N GLN A 78 -7.85 6.95 17.14
CA GLN A 78 -9.16 6.71 17.76
C GLN A 78 -9.62 7.85 18.69
N ASP A 79 -8.72 8.75 19.08
CA ASP A 79 -8.97 9.83 20.03
C ASP A 79 -10.07 10.82 19.59
N TRP A 80 -10.28 11.04 18.29
CA TRP A 80 -11.31 11.99 17.81
C TRP A 80 -12.75 11.52 18.05
N LYS A 81 -12.97 10.22 18.32
CA LYS A 81 -14.28 9.68 18.72
C LYS A 81 -14.53 9.71 20.23
N ALA A 82 -13.47 9.79 21.04
CA ALA A 82 -13.58 9.78 22.51
C ALA A 82 -13.85 11.17 23.11
N ALA A 83 -13.77 12.22 22.31
CA ALA A 83 -13.96 13.61 22.73
C ALA A 83 -15.38 14.17 22.44
N MET A 84 -16.39 13.33 22.19
CA MET A 84 -17.78 13.75 21.93
C MET A 84 -18.77 13.16 22.94
#